data_AF-A0A8H4B2R1-F1
#
_entry.id   AF-A0A8H4B2R1-F1
#
_cell.length_a   1.000
_cell.length_b   1.000
_cell.length_c   1.000
_cell.angle_alpha   90.00
_cell.angle_beta   90.00
_cell.angle_gamma   90.00
#
_symmetry.space_group_name_H-M   'P 1'
#
loop_
_entity.id
_entity.type
_entity.pdbx_description
1 polymer ?
#
loop_
_entity_poly.entity_id
_entity_poly.type
_entity_poly.pdbx_seq_one_letter_code
_entity_poly.pdbx_strand_id
1 'polypeptide(L)'
;MLSHYLDTMDFGLIYISNKNVTPVPCIRNTDSIQYKELLIEDHIVVSSIGAHLCISAIYSHVKCGYVKALNGFTEALNGDGLFEHIFIVSMYVLGGNSGGPIFSYKQDLIHTSLNGILSAGYDYDINDDINNAIIEVMPIDFIISQTGIKVVTAN
;
A
#
# COMPACT_ATOMS: atom_id res chain seq x y z
N MET A 1 31.98 15.38 -3.24
CA MET A 1 30.85 15.26 -4.19
C MET A 1 29.61 15.11 -3.31
N LEU A 2 28.84 16.18 -3.13
CA LEU A 2 27.64 16.15 -2.29
C LEU A 2 26.49 15.66 -3.16
N SER A 3 25.97 14.46 -2.90
CA SER A 3 24.66 14.06 -3.41
C SER A 3 23.59 14.66 -2.50
N HIS A 4 22.60 15.26 -3.15
CA HIS A 4 21.46 15.96 -2.55
C HIS A 4 20.46 14.96 -1.96
N TYR A 5 19.72 15.38 -0.92
CA TYR A 5 18.73 14.60 -0.18
C TYR A 5 17.93 13.63 -1.06
N LEU A 6 18.20 12.33 -0.87
CA LEU A 6 17.33 11.28 -1.35
C LEU A 6 16.13 11.24 -0.41
N ASP A 7 14.94 11.44 -0.97
CA ASP A 7 13.71 11.20 -0.22
C ASP A 7 13.74 9.73 0.22
N THR A 8 13.78 9.48 1.52
CA THR A 8 13.86 8.13 2.07
C THR A 8 12.51 7.44 2.02
N MET A 9 11.49 8.06 1.42
CA MET A 9 10.16 7.50 1.29
C MET A 9 9.77 7.32 -0.17
N ASP A 10 9.40 6.10 -0.55
CA ASP A 10 8.83 5.79 -1.85
C ASP A 10 7.32 6.11 -1.90
N PHE A 11 6.99 7.35 -2.28
CA PHE A 11 5.62 7.75 -2.59
C PHE A 11 5.58 8.88 -3.62
N GLY A 12 4.41 9.05 -4.26
CA GLY A 12 4.13 10.18 -5.14
C GLY A 12 2.74 10.74 -4.89
N LEU A 13 2.61 12.07 -4.95
CA LEU A 13 1.33 12.77 -4.85
C LEU A 13 0.93 13.34 -6.21
N ILE A 14 -0.33 13.12 -6.59
CA ILE A 14 -0.91 13.64 -7.82
C ILE A 14 -1.87 14.77 -7.47
N TYR A 15 -1.57 15.98 -7.93
CA TYR A 15 -2.45 17.13 -7.73
C TYR A 15 -3.62 17.11 -8.74
N ILE A 16 -4.84 17.04 -8.24
CA ILE A 16 -6.06 17.13 -9.05
C ILE A 16 -6.45 18.60 -9.21
N SER A 17 -6.12 19.19 -10.36
CA SER A 17 -6.44 20.59 -10.68
C SER A 17 -7.86 20.77 -11.24
N ASN A 18 -8.47 19.69 -11.74
CA ASN A 18 -9.80 19.73 -12.35
C ASN A 18 -10.89 19.69 -11.28
N LYS A 19 -11.63 20.80 -11.15
CA LYS A 19 -12.74 20.95 -10.19
C LYS A 19 -13.91 19.98 -10.43
N ASN A 20 -14.00 19.38 -11.61
CA ASN A 20 -15.03 18.39 -11.94
C ASN A 20 -14.63 16.96 -11.55
N VAL A 21 -13.41 16.76 -11.04
CA VAL A 21 -12.94 15.46 -10.53
C VAL A 21 -12.81 15.58 -9.02
N THR A 22 -13.57 14.77 -8.30
CA THR A 22 -13.52 14.72 -6.83
C THR A 22 -13.12 13.31 -6.41
N PRO A 23 -12.13 13.14 -5.51
CA PRO A 23 -11.85 11.84 -4.92
C PRO A 23 -13.07 11.28 -4.21
N VAL A 24 -13.29 9.99 -4.35
CA VAL A 24 -14.29 9.24 -3.59
C VAL A 24 -13.58 8.35 -2.56
N PRO A 25 -14.12 8.19 -1.34
CA PRO A 25 -13.50 7.41 -0.28
C PRO A 25 -13.72 5.90 -0.51
N CYS A 26 -13.31 5.38 -1.66
CA CYS A 26 -13.49 3.96 -1.98
C CYS A 26 -12.26 3.29 -2.57
N ILE A 27 -12.14 1.99 -2.28
CA ILE A 27 -11.17 1.07 -2.86
C ILE A 27 -11.92 0.12 -3.78
N ARG A 28 -11.40 -0.07 -4.99
CA ARG A 28 -12.00 -0.99 -5.97
C ARG A 28 -11.89 -2.44 -5.48
N ASN A 29 -12.94 -3.23 -5.66
CA ASN A 29 -12.95 -4.66 -5.36
C ASN A 29 -13.56 -5.42 -6.55
N THR A 30 -12.83 -5.39 -7.67
CA THR A 30 -13.32 -5.75 -9.01
C THR A 30 -13.97 -7.13 -9.08
N ASP A 31 -13.43 -8.11 -8.37
CA ASP A 31 -13.88 -9.51 -8.42
C ASP A 31 -15.09 -9.79 -7.53
N SER A 32 -15.44 -8.86 -6.64
CA SER A 32 -16.58 -9.02 -5.73
C SER A 32 -17.89 -8.75 -6.45
N ILE A 33 -18.82 -9.70 -6.35
CA ILE A 33 -20.19 -9.54 -6.87
C ILE A 33 -21.00 -8.62 -5.94
N GLN A 34 -20.80 -8.76 -4.63
CA GLN A 34 -21.61 -8.08 -3.61
C GLN A 34 -21.11 -6.68 -3.28
N TYR A 35 -19.79 -6.51 -3.13
CA TYR A 35 -19.16 -5.27 -2.69
C TYR A 35 -18.06 -4.88 -3.67
N LYS A 36 -18.46 -4.29 -4.81
CA LYS A 36 -17.53 -3.84 -5.86
C LYS A 36 -16.65 -2.65 -5.44
N GLU A 37 -17.10 -1.92 -4.44
CA GLU A 37 -16.41 -0.78 -3.86
C GLU A 37 -16.40 -0.98 -2.34
N LEU A 38 -15.23 -0.81 -1.75
CA LEU A 38 -15.02 -0.88 -0.31
C LEU A 38 -14.87 0.55 0.21
N LEU A 39 -15.60 0.91 1.25
CA LEU A 39 -15.62 2.26 1.79
C LEU A 39 -14.43 2.45 2.74
N ILE A 40 -13.73 3.58 2.60
CA ILE A 40 -12.62 3.95 3.48
C ILE A 40 -13.22 4.72 4.67
N GLU A 41 -13.23 4.11 5.86
CA GLU A 41 -13.72 4.79 7.07
C GLU A 41 -12.61 5.60 7.76
N ASP A 42 -11.40 5.07 7.75
CA ASP A 42 -10.27 5.66 8.45
C ASP A 42 -8.93 5.19 7.87
N HIS A 43 -7.85 5.65 8.47
CA HIS A 43 -6.53 5.07 8.32
C HIS A 43 -6.03 4.61 9.68
N ILE A 44 -5.37 3.45 9.72
CA ILE A 44 -4.80 2.92 10.97
C ILE A 44 -3.35 2.50 10.75
N VAL A 45 -2.53 2.76 11.76
CA VAL A 45 -1.13 2.34 11.77
C VAL A 45 -1.06 0.83 12.00
N VAL A 46 -0.25 0.16 11.18
CA VAL A 46 0.03 -1.27 11.33
C VAL A 46 1.15 -1.43 12.35
N SER A 47 0.85 -2.07 13.48
CA SER A 47 1.80 -2.23 14.60
C SER A 47 2.06 -3.68 15.01
N SER A 48 1.45 -4.65 14.32
CA SER A 48 1.57 -6.07 14.65
C SER A 48 2.01 -6.92 13.46
N ILE A 49 3.03 -7.74 13.71
CA ILE A 49 3.38 -8.86 12.83
C ILE A 49 2.20 -9.85 12.87
N GLY A 50 1.83 -10.38 11.71
CA GLY A 50 0.67 -11.25 11.54
C GLY A 50 -0.65 -10.52 11.32
N ALA A 51 -0.68 -9.18 11.27
CA ALA A 51 -1.87 -8.45 10.86
C ALA A 51 -2.26 -8.84 9.42
N HIS A 52 -3.56 -9.07 9.19
CA HIS A 52 -4.09 -9.40 7.88
C HIS A 52 -4.36 -8.12 7.07
N LEU A 53 -3.66 -7.98 5.95
CA LEU A 53 -3.78 -6.83 5.06
C LEU A 53 -4.08 -7.31 3.64
N CYS A 54 -4.73 -6.44 2.88
CA CYS A 54 -5.05 -6.64 1.49
C CYS A 54 -4.54 -5.48 0.65
N ILE A 55 -4.26 -5.75 -0.62
CA ILE A 55 -4.06 -4.75 -1.66
C ILE A 55 -5.27 -4.75 -2.58
N SER A 56 -5.57 -3.62 -3.19
CA SER A 56 -6.35 -3.57 -4.43
C SER A 56 -5.54 -2.92 -5.53
N ALA A 57 -5.39 -3.60 -6.66
CA ALA A 57 -4.62 -3.09 -7.78
C ALA A 57 -5.20 -3.48 -9.13
N ILE A 58 -4.74 -2.82 -10.20
CA ILE A 58 -5.33 -2.94 -11.54
C ILE A 58 -5.14 -4.33 -12.16
N TYR A 59 -3.99 -4.98 -11.93
CA TYR A 59 -3.68 -6.28 -12.54
C TYR A 59 -3.94 -7.44 -11.60
N SER A 60 -3.54 -7.31 -10.33
CA SER A 60 -3.71 -8.40 -9.36
C SER A 60 -5.08 -8.40 -8.67
N HIS A 61 -5.89 -7.36 -8.89
CA HIS A 61 -7.15 -7.13 -8.18
C HIS A 61 -6.92 -7.17 -6.67
N VAL A 62 -7.85 -7.75 -5.90
CA VAL A 62 -7.69 -7.88 -4.45
C VAL A 62 -6.86 -9.12 -4.12
N LYS A 63 -5.75 -8.92 -3.41
CA LYS A 63 -4.94 -9.99 -2.81
C LYS A 63 -4.71 -9.67 -1.35
N CYS A 64 -4.60 -10.70 -0.52
CA CYS A 64 -4.41 -10.53 0.91
C CYS A 64 -3.25 -11.39 1.40
N GLY A 65 -2.69 -10.96 2.52
CA GLY A 65 -1.51 -11.52 3.12
C GLY A 65 -1.36 -11.10 4.58
N TYR A 66 -0.21 -11.44 5.15
CA TYR A 66 0.08 -11.16 6.56
C TYR A 66 1.37 -10.36 6.68
N VAL A 67 1.36 -9.39 7.58
CA VAL A 67 2.56 -8.61 7.91
C VAL A 67 3.65 -9.54 8.43
N LYS A 68 4.83 -9.47 7.83
CA LYS A 68 6.00 -10.29 8.17
C LYS A 68 7.06 -9.52 8.94
N ALA A 69 7.25 -8.24 8.61
CA ALA A 69 8.22 -7.38 9.25
C ALA A 69 7.71 -5.93 9.27
N LEU A 70 8.18 -5.13 10.21
CA LEU A 70 7.83 -3.72 10.41
C LEU A 70 9.10 -2.87 10.48
N ASN A 71 9.01 -1.60 10.08
CA ASN A 71 10.08 -0.61 10.19
C ASN A 71 11.41 -1.06 9.57
N GLY A 72 11.34 -1.55 8.33
CA GLY A 72 12.47 -1.94 7.53
C GLY A 72 13.00 -0.82 6.64
N PHE A 73 13.99 -1.17 5.83
CA PHE A 73 14.51 -0.36 4.75
C PHE A 73 14.82 -1.25 3.54
N THR A 74 14.86 -0.67 2.35
CA THR A 74 15.24 -1.32 1.10
C THR A 74 16.15 -0.42 0.28
N GLU A 75 16.97 -1.01 -0.58
CA GLU A 75 17.79 -0.24 -1.52
C GLU A 75 16.99 0.01 -2.81
N ALA A 76 17.03 1.25 -3.30
CA ALA A 76 16.40 1.60 -4.57
C ALA A 76 17.05 0.78 -5.71
N LEU A 77 16.24 0.29 -6.65
CA LEU A 77 16.71 -0.60 -7.73
C LEU A 77 17.82 0.00 -8.62
N ASN A 78 17.90 1.32 -8.69
CA ASN A 78 18.93 2.07 -9.42
C ASN A 78 20.21 2.31 -8.59
N GLY A 79 20.29 1.84 -7.34
CA GLY A 79 21.39 2.09 -6.42
C GLY A 79 21.46 3.55 -5.95
N ASP A 80 20.42 4.34 -6.23
CA ASP A 80 20.42 5.77 -5.94
C ASP A 80 20.00 6.06 -4.50
N GLY A 81 19.75 5.09 -3.61
CA GLY A 81 19.40 5.41 -2.23
C GLY A 81 18.76 4.29 -1.43
N LEU A 82 18.33 4.64 -0.21
CA LEU A 82 17.59 3.76 0.70
C LEU A 82 16.18 4.31 0.90
N PHE A 83 15.18 3.46 0.77
CA PHE A 83 13.84 3.74 1.27
C PHE A 83 13.68 3.16 2.66
N GLU A 84 13.26 3.97 3.62
CA GLU A 84 13.09 3.64 5.03
C GLU A 84 11.61 3.59 5.41
N HIS A 85 11.34 3.14 6.63
CA HIS A 85 10.00 3.06 7.22
C HIS A 85 9.02 2.11 6.52
N ILE A 86 9.51 1.25 5.63
CA ILE A 86 8.67 0.25 4.96
C ILE A 86 8.25 -0.87 5.92
N PHE A 87 7.15 -1.54 5.62
CA PHE A 87 6.84 -2.84 6.21
C PHE A 87 6.61 -3.89 5.13
N ILE A 88 6.78 -5.16 5.51
CA ILE A 88 6.73 -6.30 4.60
C ILE A 88 5.45 -7.08 4.83
N VAL A 89 4.77 -7.44 3.74
CA VAL A 89 3.57 -8.28 3.77
C VAL A 89 3.75 -9.48 2.85
N SER A 90 3.40 -10.68 3.30
CA SER A 90 3.47 -11.88 2.47
C SER A 90 2.29 -11.94 1.50
N MET A 91 2.46 -11.41 0.32
CA MET A 91 1.52 -11.56 -0.78
C MET A 91 2.23 -11.41 -2.12
N TYR A 92 1.64 -12.02 -3.14
CA TYR A 92 2.09 -11.90 -4.52
C TYR A 92 1.34 -10.79 -5.25
N VAL A 93 2.07 -9.94 -5.96
CA VAL A 93 1.52 -8.87 -6.80
C VAL A 93 2.25 -8.84 -8.14
N LEU A 94 1.52 -8.49 -9.19
CA LEU A 94 2.08 -8.29 -10.53
C LEU A 94 2.75 -6.91 -10.65
N GLY A 95 3.73 -6.81 -11.55
CA GLY A 95 4.30 -5.53 -11.96
C GLY A 95 3.23 -4.58 -12.49
N GLY A 96 3.35 -3.29 -12.13
CA GLY A 96 2.38 -2.25 -12.48
C GLY A 96 1.28 -2.03 -11.43
N ASN A 97 1.32 -2.73 -10.30
CA ASN A 97 0.42 -2.48 -9.17
C ASN A 97 0.91 -1.40 -8.19
N SER A 98 2.14 -0.87 -8.35
CA SER A 98 2.75 0.15 -7.47
C SER A 98 1.83 1.36 -7.28
N GLY A 99 1.82 1.89 -6.06
CA GLY A 99 0.90 2.94 -5.60
C GLY A 99 -0.50 2.43 -5.24
N GLY A 100 -0.81 1.14 -5.45
CA GLY A 100 -2.08 0.53 -5.06
C GLY A 100 -2.32 0.59 -3.54
N PRO A 101 -3.56 0.84 -3.08
CA PRO A 101 -3.86 0.95 -1.66
C PRO A 101 -3.69 -0.39 -0.93
N ILE A 102 -3.04 -0.33 0.22
CA ILE A 102 -2.97 -1.40 1.21
C ILE A 102 -3.96 -1.08 2.32
N PHE A 103 -4.82 -2.04 2.66
CA PHE A 103 -5.94 -1.84 3.57
C PHE A 103 -6.24 -3.10 4.40
N SER A 104 -7.06 -2.92 5.43
CA SER A 104 -7.64 -4.00 6.23
C SER A 104 -9.15 -3.88 6.23
N TYR A 105 -9.84 -5.03 6.19
CA TYR A 105 -11.29 -5.07 6.32
C TYR A 105 -11.71 -4.77 7.76
N LYS A 106 -12.80 -4.00 7.89
CA LYS A 106 -13.61 -3.94 9.12
C LYS A 106 -14.51 -5.18 9.21
N GLN A 107 -15.20 -5.32 10.33
CA GLN A 107 -16.01 -6.52 10.64
C GLN A 107 -17.17 -6.76 9.65
N ASP A 108 -17.68 -5.71 9.00
CA ASP A 108 -18.81 -5.80 8.06
C ASP A 108 -18.40 -6.08 6.61
N LEU A 109 -17.10 -6.20 6.33
CA LEU A 109 -16.51 -6.52 5.03
C LEU A 109 -16.76 -5.50 3.91
N ILE A 110 -17.56 -4.46 4.13
CA ILE A 110 -17.76 -3.35 3.19
C ILE A 110 -16.88 -2.15 3.56
N HIS A 111 -16.59 -1.95 4.84
CA HIS A 111 -15.72 -0.90 5.32
C HIS A 111 -14.28 -1.37 5.49
N THR A 112 -13.35 -0.43 5.33
CA THR A 112 -11.91 -0.66 5.37
C THR A 112 -11.17 0.44 6.09
N SER A 113 -10.02 0.08 6.64
CA SER A 113 -8.99 1.01 7.10
C SER A 113 -7.85 1.05 6.10
N LEU A 114 -7.43 2.25 5.69
CA LEU A 114 -6.23 2.42 4.87
C LEU A 114 -4.97 2.27 5.74
N ASN A 115 -3.98 1.53 5.25
CA ASN A 115 -2.76 1.18 5.99
C ASN A 115 -1.48 1.66 5.29
N GLY A 116 -1.49 1.76 3.96
CA GLY A 116 -0.31 2.15 3.20
C GLY A 116 -0.56 2.12 1.70
N ILE A 117 0.53 2.24 0.95
CA ILE A 117 0.56 2.05 -0.50
C ILE A 117 1.64 1.02 -0.88
N LEU A 118 1.38 0.24 -1.93
CA LEU A 118 2.37 -0.68 -2.47
C LEU A 118 3.57 0.10 -3.04
N SER A 119 4.76 -0.17 -2.54
CA SER A 119 6.01 0.37 -3.09
C SER A 119 6.56 -0.60 -4.13
N ALA A 120 7.00 -1.78 -3.70
CA ALA A 120 7.55 -2.83 -4.55
C ALA A 120 7.00 -4.22 -4.21
N GLY A 121 7.23 -5.18 -5.12
CA GLY A 121 6.92 -6.58 -4.94
C GLY A 121 8.10 -7.45 -5.37
N TYR A 122 8.35 -8.51 -4.62
CA TYR A 122 9.40 -9.47 -4.91
C TYR A 122 8.75 -10.82 -5.20
N ASP A 123 9.00 -11.28 -6.43
CA ASP A 123 8.56 -12.57 -6.92
C ASP A 123 9.29 -13.71 -6.19
N TYR A 124 8.87 -14.93 -6.52
CA TYR A 124 9.26 -16.21 -5.93
C TYR A 124 10.76 -16.34 -5.60
N ASP A 125 11.06 -17.10 -4.54
CA ASP A 125 12.37 -17.76 -4.41
C ASP A 125 12.52 -18.85 -5.49
N ILE A 126 13.75 -19.34 -5.71
CA ILE A 126 14.26 -20.32 -6.69
C ILE A 126 13.40 -21.60 -6.83
N ASN A 127 12.41 -21.84 -5.95
CA ASN A 127 11.53 -23.01 -5.94
C ASN A 127 10.03 -22.72 -6.27
N ASP A 128 9.67 -21.53 -6.78
CA ASP A 128 8.29 -21.14 -7.10
C ASP A 128 7.30 -21.21 -5.92
N ASP A 129 7.79 -21.12 -4.68
CA ASP A 129 6.92 -21.13 -3.50
C ASP A 129 6.26 -19.76 -3.30
N ILE A 130 4.96 -19.67 -3.62
CA ILE A 130 4.15 -18.46 -3.43
C ILE A 130 4.10 -17.98 -1.96
N ASN A 131 4.40 -18.84 -0.99
CA ASN A 131 4.48 -18.44 0.42
C ASN A 131 5.67 -17.52 0.70
N ASN A 132 6.65 -17.48 -0.20
CA ASN A 132 7.83 -16.62 -0.10
C ASN A 132 7.67 -15.29 -0.82
N ALA A 133 6.59 -15.09 -1.59
CA ALA A 133 6.31 -13.81 -2.21
C ALA A 133 6.04 -12.75 -1.15
N ILE A 134 6.68 -11.60 -1.31
CA ILE A 134 6.54 -10.47 -0.40
C ILE A 134 6.32 -9.17 -1.17
N ILE A 135 5.66 -8.24 -0.52
CA ILE A 135 5.59 -6.84 -0.95
C ILE A 135 6.18 -5.93 0.11
N GLU A 136 6.67 -4.80 -0.37
CA GLU A 136 7.06 -3.66 0.43
C GLU A 136 5.94 -2.62 0.43
N VAL A 137 5.64 -2.10 1.60
CA VAL A 137 4.56 -1.13 1.78
C VAL A 137 5.11 0.12 2.43
N MET A 138 4.84 1.26 1.80
CA MET A 138 5.04 2.57 2.40
C MET A 138 3.83 2.88 3.30
N PRO A 139 4.02 3.05 4.62
CA PRO A 139 2.91 3.32 5.52
C PRO A 139 2.24 4.66 5.25
N ILE A 140 0.91 4.70 5.38
CA ILE A 140 0.13 5.90 5.05
C ILE A 140 0.33 7.02 6.07
N ASP A 141 0.61 6.70 7.33
CA ASP A 141 0.81 7.64 8.43
C ASP A 141 2.07 8.48 8.24
N PHE A 142 3.16 7.88 7.74
CA PHE A 142 4.36 8.62 7.37
C PHE A 142 4.08 9.61 6.23
N ILE A 143 3.35 9.20 5.19
CA ILE A 143 2.98 10.07 4.06
C ILE A 143 2.15 11.26 4.56
N ILE A 144 1.14 11.01 5.39
CA ILE A 144 0.28 12.04 5.97
C ILE A 144 1.09 13.00 6.85
N SER A 145 1.97 12.48 7.70
CA SER A 145 2.83 13.27 8.58
C SER A 145 3.73 14.21 7.77
N GLN A 146 4.34 13.69 6.70
CA GLN A 146 5.30 14.43 5.89
C GLN A 146 4.63 15.52 5.02
N THR A 147 3.40 15.26 4.55
CA THR A 147 2.77 16.07 3.51
C THR A 147 1.63 16.95 4.02
N GLY A 148 1.06 16.61 5.19
CA GLY A 148 -0.11 17.29 5.76
C GLY A 148 -1.42 17.03 5.02
N ILE A 149 -1.46 16.10 4.06
CA ILE A 149 -2.70 15.71 3.36
C ILE A 149 -3.64 14.97 4.31
N LYS A 150 -4.92 14.89 3.94
CA LYS A 150 -5.92 14.12 4.68
C LYS A 150 -6.52 13.04 3.79
N VAL A 151 -6.74 11.88 4.38
CA VAL A 151 -7.49 10.80 3.74
C VAL A 151 -8.94 11.22 3.60
N VAL A 152 -9.50 11.02 2.41
CA VAL A 152 -10.94 11.18 2.18
C VAL A 152 -11.62 9.93 2.70
N THR A 153 -12.57 10.11 3.63
CA THR A 153 -13.27 9.02 4.32
C THR A 153 -14.77 9.09 4.08
N ALA A 154 -15.48 7.98 4.28
CA ALA A 154 -16.90 7.80 3.99
C ALA A 154 -17.85 8.18 5.15
N ASN A 155 -17.32 8.82 6.20
CA ASN A 155 -18.04 9.13 7.45
C ASN A 155 -18.72 10.50 7.43
#